data_AF-A0A2P5N108-F1
#
_entry.id   AF-A0A2P5N108-F1
#
_cell.length_a   1.000
_cell.length_b   1.000
_cell.length_c   1.000
_cell.angle_alpha   90.00
_cell.angle_beta   90.00
_cell.angle_gamma   90.00
#
_symmetry.space_group_name_H-M   'P 1'
#
loop_
_entity.id
_entity.type
_entity.pdbx_description
1 polymer ?
#
loop_
_entity_poly.entity_id
_entity_poly.type
_entity_poly.pdbx_seq_one_letter_code
_entity_poly.pdbx_strand_id
1 'polypeptide(L)'
;MSATLEVESTLTDRYQTTVPETVRRALNLGKRDKIHYTIRPSGEVMLTRAEPSEEDDPVLGQFLGFLANDITRHPEQLQSMDAGFVQRLQSLVGDLDLDLDVPLPADDE
;
A
#
# COMPACT_ATOMS: atom_id res chain seq x y z
N MET A 1 -13.42 2.82 22.17
CA MET A 1 -12.19 2.84 23.00
C MET A 1 -11.61 1.43 22.94
N SER A 2 -10.44 1.24 22.33
CA SER A 2 -9.83 -0.08 22.26
C SER A 2 -9.27 -0.44 23.63
N ALA A 3 -9.71 -1.56 24.18
CA ALA A 3 -9.19 -2.10 25.43
C ALA A 3 -7.73 -2.57 25.22
N THR A 4 -6.88 -2.35 26.22
CA THR A 4 -5.55 -2.96 26.26
C THR A 4 -5.72 -4.48 26.38
N LEU A 5 -5.08 -5.23 25.48
CA LEU A 5 -5.13 -6.69 25.44
C LEU A 5 -3.78 -7.24 25.90
N GLU A 6 -3.80 -8.01 26.98
CA GLU A 6 -2.61 -8.66 27.54
C GLU A 6 -2.72 -10.16 27.29
N VAL A 7 -1.71 -10.72 26.61
CA VAL A 7 -1.61 -12.16 26.34
C VAL A 7 -0.15 -12.56 26.39
N GLU A 8 0.11 -13.78 26.87
CA GLU A 8 1.46 -14.33 27.00
C GLU A 8 1.68 -15.45 25.97
N SER A 9 2.94 -15.73 25.65
CA SER A 9 3.35 -16.86 24.81
C SER A 9 4.69 -17.39 25.27
N THR A 10 4.82 -18.71 25.31
CA THR A 10 6.06 -19.37 25.73
C THR A 10 6.98 -19.56 24.54
N LEU A 11 8.28 -19.29 24.74
CA LEU A 11 9.29 -19.61 23.74
C LEU A 11 9.49 -21.12 23.67
N THR A 12 9.61 -21.64 22.46
CA THR A 12 10.15 -22.97 22.21
C THR A 12 11.67 -22.99 22.44
N ASP A 13 12.26 -24.18 22.51
CA ASP A 13 13.72 -24.37 22.61
C ASP A 13 14.52 -23.73 21.47
N ARG A 14 13.86 -23.38 20.36
CA ARG A 14 14.45 -22.69 19.20
C ARG A 14 14.21 -21.18 19.21
N TYR A 15 13.81 -20.61 20.34
CA TYR A 15 13.43 -19.20 20.48
C TYR A 15 12.29 -18.76 19.56
N GLN A 16 11.39 -19.67 19.18
CA GLN A 16 10.19 -19.36 18.40
C GLN A 16 8.99 -19.21 19.32
N THR A 17 8.12 -18.22 19.07
CA THR A 17 6.80 -18.09 19.70
C THR A 17 5.71 -18.23 18.64
N THR A 18 4.56 -18.77 19.02
CA THR A 18 3.35 -18.69 18.21
C THR A 18 2.66 -17.37 18.49
N VAL A 19 2.21 -16.66 17.45
CA VAL A 19 1.42 -15.42 17.63
C VAL A 19 0.01 -15.80 18.11
N PRO A 20 -0.42 -15.35 19.31
CA PRO A 20 -1.76 -15.64 19.83
C PRO A 20 -2.85 -15.17 18.89
N GLU A 21 -4.00 -15.86 18.92
CA GLU A 21 -5.13 -15.52 18.07
C GLU A 21 -5.58 -14.06 18.23
N THR A 22 -5.62 -13.56 19.46
CA THR A 22 -5.95 -12.18 19.79
C THR A 22 -5.04 -11.18 19.07
N VAL A 23 -3.73 -11.45 19.04
CA VAL A 23 -2.75 -10.58 18.36
C VAL A 23 -2.89 -10.69 16.84
N ARG A 24 -3.11 -11.88 16.29
CA ARG A 24 -3.35 -12.07 14.84
C ARG A 24 -4.56 -11.28 14.37
N ARG A 25 -5.66 -11.31 15.12
CA ARG A 25 -6.88 -10.55 14.79
C ARG A 25 -6.65 -9.05 14.93
N ALA A 26 -5.95 -8.60 15.97
CA ALA A 26 -5.65 -7.19 16.18
C ALA A 26 -4.76 -6.59 15.07
N LEU A 27 -3.79 -7.37 14.57
CA LEU A 27 -2.88 -6.96 13.49
C LEU A 27 -3.37 -7.36 12.09
N ASN A 28 -4.55 -7.97 11.96
CA ASN A 28 -5.09 -8.51 10.71
C ASN A 28 -4.07 -9.36 9.91
N LEU A 29 -3.42 -10.30 10.59
CA LEU A 29 -2.37 -11.15 10.03
C LEU A 29 -2.94 -12.39 9.34
N GLY A 30 -2.55 -12.58 8.07
CA GLY A 30 -2.75 -13.76 7.27
C GLY A 30 -1.61 -14.78 7.36
N LYS A 31 -1.71 -15.85 6.55
CA LYS A 31 -0.63 -16.85 6.43
C LYS A 31 0.51 -16.25 5.61
N ARG A 32 1.75 -16.39 6.09
CA ARG A 32 2.99 -15.88 5.47
C ARG A 32 3.16 -14.36 5.51
N ASP A 33 2.25 -13.64 6.17
CA ASP A 33 2.44 -12.21 6.45
C ASP A 33 3.69 -11.99 7.31
N LYS A 34 4.37 -10.87 7.04
CA LYS A 34 5.54 -10.46 7.79
C LYS A 34 5.10 -9.60 8.98
N ILE A 35 5.81 -9.73 10.10
CA ILE A 35 5.63 -8.88 11.29
C ILE A 35 6.87 -7.99 11.40
N HIS A 36 6.65 -6.69 11.54
CA HIS A 36 7.72 -5.73 11.79
C HIS A 36 7.88 -5.54 13.30
N TYR A 37 9.13 -5.58 13.76
CA TYR A 37 9.51 -5.43 15.17
C TYR A 37 10.25 -4.10 15.33
N THR A 38 9.69 -3.19 16.11
CA THR A 38 10.39 -1.96 16.50
C THR A 38 10.79 -2.06 17.96
N ILE A 39 12.11 -2.06 18.23
CA ILE A 39 12.65 -2.03 19.58
C ILE A 39 12.84 -0.58 19.98
N ARG A 40 12.09 -0.12 20.99
CA ARG A 40 12.19 1.25 21.50
C ARG A 40 13.28 1.35 22.56
N PRO A 41 13.87 2.54 22.79
CA PRO A 41 14.85 2.74 23.86
C PRO A 41 14.33 2.42 25.27
N SER A 42 13.00 2.47 25.48
CA SER A 42 12.35 2.06 26.72
C SER A 42 12.46 0.55 27.01
N GLY A 43 12.92 -0.25 26.05
CA GLY A 43 12.90 -1.71 26.12
C GLY A 43 11.59 -2.34 25.65
N GLU A 44 10.59 -1.52 25.32
CA GLU A 44 9.33 -1.99 24.75
C GLU A 44 9.52 -2.42 23.29
N VAL A 45 8.89 -3.52 22.91
CA VAL A 45 8.86 -4.02 21.53
C VAL A 45 7.47 -3.77 20.96
N MET A 46 7.41 -2.96 19.90
CA MET A 46 6.18 -2.74 19.14
C MET A 46 6.13 -3.71 17.97
N LEU A 47 5.00 -4.42 17.85
CA LEU A 47 4.71 -5.35 16.76
C LEU A 47 3.71 -4.70 15.83
N THR A 48 4.03 -4.63 14.54
CA THR A 48 3.08 -4.20 13.51
C THR A 48 3.03 -5.23 12.39
N ARG A 49 1.92 -5.26 11.64
CA ARG A 49 1.91 -5.93 10.35
C ARG A 49 2.92 -5.22 9.46
N ALA A 50 3.85 -5.95 8.87
CA ALA A 50 4.68 -5.39 7.82
C ALA A 50 3.81 -5.33 6.58
N GLU A 51 3.58 -4.12 6.07
CA GLU A 51 3.01 -3.98 4.75
C GLU A 51 3.97 -4.62 3.74
N PRO A 52 3.44 -5.17 2.63
CA PRO A 52 4.29 -5.39 1.47
C PRO A 52 5.08 -4.11 1.27
N SER A 53 6.40 -4.21 1.09
CA SER A 53 7.08 -3.08 0.48
C SER A 53 6.33 -2.88 -0.83
N GLU A 54 5.60 -1.78 -0.95
CA GLU A 54 5.45 -1.15 -2.26
C GLU A 54 6.89 -1.09 -2.75
N GLU A 55 7.24 -1.97 -3.70
CA GLU A 55 8.50 -1.83 -4.39
C GLU A 55 8.38 -0.46 -5.03
N ASP A 56 9.00 0.54 -4.39
CA ASP A 56 9.10 1.89 -4.94
C ASP A 56 9.62 1.70 -6.35
N ASP A 57 8.76 1.96 -7.34
CA ASP A 57 9.13 1.80 -8.74
C ASP A 57 10.38 2.68 -8.96
N PRO A 58 11.55 2.05 -9.23
CA PRO A 58 12.82 2.77 -9.26
C PRO A 58 12.87 3.79 -10.41
N VAL A 59 11.96 3.69 -11.37
CA VAL A 59 11.83 4.57 -12.53
C VAL A 59 10.81 5.67 -12.29
N LEU A 60 9.77 5.44 -11.49
CA LEU A 60 8.68 6.40 -11.27
C LEU A 60 9.20 7.77 -10.81
N GLY A 61 10.12 7.80 -9.85
CA GLY A 61 10.72 9.06 -9.39
C GLY A 61 11.46 9.82 -10.49
N GLN A 62 12.19 9.10 -11.35
CA GLN A 62 12.91 9.70 -12.49
C GLN A 62 11.94 10.20 -13.57
N PHE A 63 10.88 9.44 -13.84
CA PHE A 63 9.83 9.83 -14.78
C PHE A 63 9.09 11.09 -14.32
N LEU A 64 8.71 11.17 -13.05
CA LEU A 64 8.08 12.38 -12.48
C LEU A 64 9.03 13.58 -12.54
N GLY A 65 10.33 13.37 -12.29
CA GLY A 65 11.35 14.40 -12.46
C GLY A 65 11.49 14.88 -13.91
N PHE A 66 11.45 13.96 -14.87
CA PHE A 66 11.42 14.28 -16.29
C PHE A 66 10.19 15.12 -16.66
N LEU A 67 8.99 14.68 -16.24
CA LEU A 67 7.73 15.36 -16.52
C LEU A 67 7.68 16.76 -15.92
N ALA A 68 8.11 16.92 -14.66
CA ALA A 68 8.14 18.23 -14.01
C ALA A 68 9.07 19.21 -14.73
N ASN A 69 10.21 18.73 -15.21
CA ASN A 69 11.16 19.54 -15.97
C ASN A 69 10.61 19.94 -17.34
N ASP A 70 9.94 19.01 -18.02
CA ASP A 70 9.29 19.25 -19.30
C ASP A 70 8.19 20.31 -19.18
N ILE A 71 7.29 20.17 -18.19
CA ILE A 71 6.24 21.15 -17.88
C ILE A 71 6.81 22.54 -17.60
N THR A 72 7.92 22.60 -16.86
CA THR A 72 8.58 23.88 -16.51
C THR A 72 9.18 24.57 -17.75
N ARG A 73 9.71 23.79 -18.69
CA ARG A 73 10.32 24.29 -19.92
C ARG A 73 9.31 24.63 -21.01
N HIS A 74 8.18 23.93 -21.02
CA HIS A 74 7.15 24.01 -22.04
C HIS A 74 5.76 24.25 -21.45
N PRO A 75 5.54 25.34 -20.67
CA PRO A 75 4.23 25.63 -20.09
C PRO A 75 3.14 25.83 -21.16
N GLU A 76 3.50 26.21 -22.39
CA GLU A 76 2.60 26.35 -23.53
C GLU A 76 1.94 25.03 -23.97
N GLN A 77 2.52 23.88 -23.59
CA GLN A 77 1.97 22.56 -23.91
C GLN A 77 0.88 22.13 -22.91
N LEU A 78 0.76 22.79 -21.76
CA LEU A 78 -0.33 22.55 -20.82
C LEU A 78 -1.63 23.20 -21.34
N GLN A 79 -2.53 22.36 -21.84
CA GLN A 79 -3.83 22.78 -22.35
C GLN A 79 -4.93 22.33 -21.39
N SER A 80 -5.88 23.23 -21.11
CA SER A 80 -7.09 22.85 -20.37
C SER A 80 -7.94 21.94 -21.24
N MET A 81 -8.52 20.91 -20.63
CA MET A 81 -9.50 20.07 -21.31
C MET A 81 -10.76 20.90 -21.59
N ASP A 82 -11.26 20.85 -22.83
CA ASP A 82 -12.51 21.51 -23.17
C ASP A 82 -13.71 20.71 -22.62
N ALA A 83 -14.81 21.41 -22.34
CA ALA A 83 -16.01 20.80 -21.78
C ALA A 83 -16.62 19.73 -22.71
N GLY A 84 -16.49 19.89 -24.03
CA GLY A 84 -16.97 18.91 -25.00
C GLY A 84 -16.17 17.61 -24.98
N PHE A 85 -14.85 17.70 -24.80
CA PHE A 85 -14.00 16.54 -24.62
C PHE A 85 -14.30 15.79 -23.31
N VAL A 86 -14.47 16.52 -22.20
CA VAL A 86 -14.88 15.91 -20.92
C VAL A 86 -16.22 15.19 -21.06
N GLN A 87 -17.20 15.81 -21.73
CA GLN A 87 -18.51 15.21 -21.94
C GLN A 87 -18.46 13.97 -22.83
N ARG A 88 -17.57 13.96 -23.83
CA ARG A 88 -17.28 12.76 -24.64
C ARG A 88 -16.66 11.64 -23.81
N LEU A 89 -15.68 11.94 -22.96
CA LEU A 89 -15.07 10.95 -22.06
C LEU A 89 -16.12 10.35 -21.13
N GLN A 90 -16.94 11.19 -20.48
CA GLN A 90 -18.03 10.72 -19.62
C GLN A 90 -19.04 9.85 -20.38
N SER A 91 -19.39 10.21 -21.61
CA SER A 91 -20.28 9.39 -22.44
C SER A 91 -19.69 8.01 -22.80
N LEU A 92 -18.36 7.87 -22.82
CA LEU A 92 -17.69 6.63 -23.21
C LEU A 92 -17.42 5.70 -22.03
N VAL A 93 -17.00 6.26 -20.89
CA VAL A 93 -16.50 5.48 -19.75
C VAL A 93 -17.10 5.87 -18.40
N GLY A 94 -18.04 6.83 -18.36
CA GLY A 94 -18.55 7.40 -17.10
C GLY A 94 -19.35 6.43 -16.23
N ASP A 95 -19.94 5.39 -16.82
CA ASP A 95 -20.73 4.37 -16.10
C ASP A 95 -19.90 3.12 -15.77
N LEU A 96 -18.59 3.12 -16.05
CA LEU A 96 -17.72 1.98 -15.80
C LEU A 96 -17.23 1.98 -14.36
N ASP A 97 -17.65 0.98 -13.59
CA ASP A 97 -17.15 0.73 -12.23
C ASP A 97 -15.80 0.02 -12.31
N LEU A 98 -14.71 0.79 -12.25
CA LEU A 98 -13.34 0.31 -12.29
C LEU A 98 -12.70 0.35 -10.91
N ASP A 99 -12.30 -0.81 -10.41
CA ASP A 99 -11.44 -0.93 -9.25
C ASP A 99 -9.98 -1.11 -9.71
N LEU A 100 -9.16 -0.08 -9.49
CA LEU A 100 -7.73 -0.08 -9.86
C LEU A 100 -6.87 -0.90 -8.91
N ASP A 101 -7.42 -1.30 -7.76
CA ASP A 101 -6.73 -2.11 -6.76
C ASP A 101 -6.93 -3.62 -7.02
N VAL A 102 -7.80 -3.98 -7.98
CA VAL A 102 -8.01 -5.37 -8.39
C VAL A 102 -6.82 -5.83 -9.25
N PRO A 103 -6.16 -6.95 -8.89
CA PRO A 103 -5.12 -7.54 -9.72
C PRO A 103 -5.64 -7.88 -11.11
N LEU A 104 -4.81 -7.65 -12.13
CA LEU A 104 -5.14 -8.06 -13.50
C LEU A 104 -5.35 -9.58 -13.58
N PRO A 105 -6.37 -10.05 -14.31
CA PRO A 105 -6.57 -11.48 -14.55
C PRO A 105 -5.38 -12.08 -15.31
N ALA A 106 -4.99 -13.30 -14.97
CA ALA A 106 -3.80 -13.96 -15.51
C ALA A 106 -3.95 -14.47 -16.96
N ASP A 107 -5.15 -14.38 -17.54
CA ASP A 107 -5.52 -15.07 -18.80
C ASP A 107 -5.42 -14.18 -20.07
N ASP A 108 -4.84 -12.99 -19.99
CA ASP A 108 -4.60 -12.10 -21.15
C ASP A 108 -3.11 -12.07 -21.56
N GLU A 109 -2.50 -13.25 -21.78
CA GLU A 109 -1.28 -13.42 -22.60
C GLU A 109 -1.60 -14.07 -23.96
#